data_AF-A0A2W4S4G4-F1
#
_entry.id   AF-A0A2W4S4G4-F1
#
_cell.length_a   1.000
_cell.length_b   1.000
_cell.length_c   1.000
_cell.angle_alpha   90.00
_cell.angle_beta   90.00
_cell.angle_gamma   90.00
#
_symmetry.space_group_name_H-M   'P 1'
#
loop_
_entity.id
_entity.type
_entity.pdbx_description
1 polymer ?
#
loop_
_entity_poly.entity_id
_entity_poly.type
_entity_poly.pdbx_seq_one_letter_code
_entity_poly.pdbx_strand_id
1 'polypeptide(L)'
;MMSRNPFGDAPFPGTSRPNPFGEEPATMAPGEAARRMEQAARKIRGLRSQLGSEGLTLHGTRELIDEVAAALEAGARALRGLE
;
A
#
# COMPACT_ATOMS: atom_id res chain seq x y z
N MET A 1 19.28 -27.32 -34.93
CA MET A 1 18.67 -26.17 -35.65
C MET A 1 17.48 -25.70 -34.83
N MET A 2 17.65 -24.61 -34.08
CA MET A 2 16.61 -23.99 -33.24
C MET A 2 16.23 -22.65 -33.89
N SER A 3 14.96 -22.51 -34.24
CA SER A 3 14.38 -21.28 -34.79
C SER A 3 14.62 -20.11 -33.84
N ARG A 4 15.35 -19.09 -34.31
CA ARG A 4 15.48 -17.80 -33.64
C ARG A 4 14.31 -16.91 -34.06
N ASN A 5 13.56 -16.41 -33.08
CA ASN A 5 12.59 -15.35 -33.30
C ASN A 5 13.32 -14.06 -33.74
N PRO A 6 12.85 -13.35 -34.77
CA PRO A 6 13.52 -12.16 -35.32
C PRO A 6 13.29 -10.85 -34.52
N PHE A 7 12.49 -10.88 -33.44
CA PHE A 7 12.12 -9.69 -32.66
C PHE A 7 12.35 -9.81 -31.16
N GLY A 8 13.26 -10.69 -30.72
CA GLY A 8 13.98 -10.54 -29.44
C GLY A 8 13.22 -10.56 -28.09
N ASP A 9 11.90 -10.42 -28.00
CA ASP A 9 11.22 -10.27 -26.71
C ASP A 9 10.47 -11.54 -26.31
N ALA A 10 11.08 -12.29 -25.39
CA ALA A 10 10.29 -13.02 -24.40
C ALA A 10 9.83 -12.00 -23.34
N PRO A 11 8.54 -11.91 -23.00
CA PRO A 11 8.14 -11.09 -21.86
C PRO A 11 8.71 -11.72 -20.60
N PHE A 12 9.74 -11.10 -20.02
CA PHE A 12 10.18 -11.41 -18.67
C PHE A 12 9.08 -10.99 -17.69
N PRO A 13 8.60 -11.89 -16.80
CA PRO A 13 7.72 -11.48 -15.72
C PRO A 13 8.57 -10.68 -14.73
N GLY A 14 8.38 -9.35 -14.69
CA GLY A 14 9.04 -8.48 -13.72
C GLY A 14 9.53 -7.12 -14.24
N THR A 15 9.44 -6.81 -15.53
CA THR A 15 9.89 -5.50 -16.03
C THR A 15 8.80 -4.45 -15.85
N SER A 16 8.72 -3.92 -14.63
CA SER A 16 8.01 -2.67 -14.35
C SER A 16 8.63 -1.58 -15.21
N ARG A 17 7.89 -1.07 -16.21
CA ARG A 17 8.33 0.04 -17.06
C ARG A 17 8.65 1.24 -16.17
N PRO A 18 9.82 1.89 -16.30
CA PRO A 18 10.13 3.11 -15.55
C PRO A 18 9.12 4.21 -15.89
N ASN A 19 8.63 4.91 -14.86
CA ASN A 19 7.77 6.07 -15.02
C ASN A 19 8.53 7.17 -15.79
N PRO A 20 7.90 7.96 -16.68
CA PRO A 20 8.59 8.94 -17.53
C PRO A 20 9.22 10.11 -16.77
N PHE A 21 8.99 10.22 -15.46
CA PHE A 21 9.61 11.19 -14.56
C PHE A 21 10.79 10.60 -13.76
N GLY A 22 11.20 9.35 -14.03
CA GLY A 22 12.37 8.72 -13.39
C GLY A 22 12.21 8.41 -11.90
N GLU A 23 11.05 8.68 -11.30
CA GLU A 23 10.76 8.24 -9.94
C GLU A 23 10.43 6.75 -9.97
N GLU A 24 11.38 5.94 -9.49
CA GLU A 24 11.06 4.59 -9.03
C GLU A 24 9.96 4.73 -7.97
N PRO A 25 8.86 3.94 -8.04
CA PRO A 25 7.88 3.96 -6.97
C PRO A 25 8.62 3.61 -5.69
N ALA A 26 8.66 4.55 -4.74
CA ALA A 26 9.37 4.35 -3.49
C ALA A 26 8.91 3.03 -2.86
N THR A 27 9.76 2.01 -2.96
CA THR A 27 9.49 0.68 -2.45
C THR A 27 9.67 0.75 -0.94
N MET A 28 8.55 0.98 -0.25
CA MET A 28 8.52 0.97 1.21
C MET A 28 8.96 -0.40 1.69
N ALA A 29 9.96 -0.43 2.57
CA ALA A 29 10.45 -1.70 3.11
C ALA A 29 9.31 -2.41 3.88
N PRO A 30 9.20 -3.75 3.82
CA PRO A 30 8.13 -4.48 4.52
C PRO A 30 8.01 -4.14 6.02
N GLY A 31 9.14 -3.88 6.69
CA GLY A 31 9.16 -3.45 8.09
C GLY A 31 8.57 -2.05 8.33
N GLU A 32 8.69 -1.14 7.36
CA GLU A 32 8.04 0.19 7.44
C GLU A 32 6.53 0.09 7.19
N ALA A 33 6.12 -0.80 6.28
CA ALA A 33 4.71 -1.08 6.04
C ALA A 33 4.03 -1.64 7.30
N ALA A 34 4.65 -2.61 7.98
CA ALA A 34 4.15 -3.14 9.25
C ALA A 34 4.01 -2.05 10.32
N ARG A 35 5.02 -1.16 10.47
CA ARG A 35 4.95 -0.02 11.41
C ARG A 35 3.81 0.94 11.08
N ARG A 36 3.55 1.23 9.79
CA ARG A 36 2.41 2.07 9.38
C ARG A 36 1.08 1.42 9.74
N MET A 37 0.93 0.12 9.51
CA MET A 37 -0.29 -0.61 9.90
C MET A 37 -0.53 -0.53 11.40
N GLU A 38 0.52 -0.70 12.23
CA GLU A 38 0.40 -0.57 13.68
C GLU A 38 -0.02 0.84 14.12
N GLN A 39 0.54 1.88 13.50
CA GLN A 39 0.18 3.27 13.80
C GLN A 39 -1.29 3.56 13.45
N ALA A 40 -1.74 3.14 12.27
CA ALA A 40 -3.12 3.27 11.85
C ALA A 40 -4.07 2.53 12.81
N ALA A 41 -3.71 1.30 13.22
CA ALA A 41 -4.49 0.52 14.19
C ALA A 41 -4.59 1.20 15.58
N ARG A 42 -3.58 1.98 15.99
CA ARG A 42 -3.65 2.77 17.23
C ARG A 42 -4.58 3.97 17.08
N LYS A 43 -4.49 4.69 15.95
CA LYS A 43 -5.37 5.84 15.66
C LYS A 43 -6.83 5.43 15.54
N ILE A 44 -7.12 4.33 14.83
CA ILE A 44 -8.47 3.75 14.72
C ILE A 44 -9.04 3.44 16.12
N ARG A 45 -8.23 2.87 17.02
CA ARG A 45 -8.65 2.61 18.41
C ARG A 45 -8.92 3.90 19.20
N GLY A 46 -8.09 4.94 18.99
CA GLY A 46 -8.31 6.27 19.55
C GLY A 46 -9.62 6.88 19.09
N LEU A 47 -9.88 6.92 17.78
CA LEU A 47 -11.13 7.39 17.18
C LEU A 47 -12.34 6.60 17.70
N ARG A 48 -12.20 5.28 17.88
CA ARG A 48 -13.26 4.45 18.49
C ARG A 48 -13.55 4.86 19.93
N SER A 49 -12.53 5.24 20.71
CA SER A 49 -12.72 5.69 22.10
C SER A 49 -13.42 7.04 22.21
N GLN A 50 -13.45 7.81 21.12
CA GLN A 50 -14.15 9.09 21.02
C GLN A 50 -15.61 8.95 20.58
N LEU A 51 -16.09 7.73 20.29
CA LEU A 51 -17.52 7.51 20.01
C LEU A 51 -18.37 7.80 21.25
N GLY A 52 -19.20 8.84 21.17
CA GLY A 52 -20.29 9.11 22.09
C GLY A 52 -21.63 8.53 21.61
N SER A 53 -22.73 8.95 22.24
CA SER A 53 -24.10 8.53 21.87
C SER A 53 -24.52 8.94 20.45
N GLU A 54 -23.90 9.98 19.90
CA GLU A 54 -24.16 10.49 18.55
C GLU A 54 -23.25 9.88 17.47
N GLY A 55 -22.32 8.99 17.85
CA GLY A 55 -21.32 8.44 16.93
C GLY A 55 -20.08 9.31 16.78
N LEU A 56 -19.27 9.04 15.75
CA LEU A 56 -18.11 9.86 15.39
C LEU A 56 -18.58 11.14 14.68
N THR A 57 -17.90 12.26 14.95
CA THR A 57 -18.11 13.49 14.17
C THR A 57 -17.78 13.26 12.69
N LEU A 58 -18.27 14.11 11.79
CA LEU A 58 -17.95 14.02 10.36
C LEU A 58 -16.43 14.05 10.11
N HIS A 59 -15.72 14.89 10.87
CA HIS A 59 -14.27 14.99 10.82
C HIS A 59 -13.60 13.69 11.30
N GLY A 60 -13.98 13.17 12.47
CA GLY A 60 -13.43 11.91 12.98
C GLY A 60 -13.76 10.71 12.10
N THR A 61 -14.91 10.73 11.41
CA THR A 61 -15.27 9.70 10.41
C THR A 61 -14.34 9.75 9.20
N ARG A 62 -13.99 10.94 8.71
CA ARG A 62 -13.00 11.09 7.62
C ARG A 62 -11.63 10.61 8.04
N GLU A 63 -11.16 11.01 9.22
CA GLU A 63 -9.89 10.52 9.76
C GLU A 63 -9.87 8.99 9.92
N LEU A 64 -10.99 8.40 10.35
CA LEU A 64 -11.12 6.95 10.43
C LEU A 64 -10.97 6.29 9.07
N ILE A 65 -11.65 6.82 8.05
CA ILE A 65 -11.59 6.29 6.67
C ILE A 65 -10.16 6.40 6.13
N ASP A 66 -9.51 7.55 6.32
CA ASP A 66 -8.15 7.79 5.84
C ASP A 66 -7.15 6.82 6.48
N GLU A 67 -7.25 6.59 7.80
CA GLU A 67 -6.37 5.65 8.50
C GLU A 67 -6.64 4.19 8.14
N VAL A 68 -7.90 3.81 7.92
CA VAL A 68 -8.23 2.47 7.42
C VAL A 68 -7.66 2.26 6.02
N ALA A 69 -7.82 3.23 5.12
CA ALA A 69 -7.26 3.16 3.78
C ALA A 69 -5.73 3.06 3.81
N ALA A 70 -5.06 3.89 4.61
CA ALA A 70 -3.61 3.87 4.78
C ALA A 70 -3.11 2.52 5.34
N ALA A 71 -3.82 1.92 6.29
CA ALA A 71 -3.51 0.59 6.81
C ALA A 71 -3.64 -0.50 5.74
N LEU A 72 -4.70 -0.46 4.95
CA LEU A 72 -4.96 -1.43 3.87
C LEU A 72 -3.90 -1.33 2.77
N GLU A 73 -3.51 -0.11 2.36
CA GLU A 73 -2.44 0.10 1.41
C GLU A 73 -1.09 -0.41 1.91
N ALA A 74 -0.75 -0.12 3.18
CA ALA A 74 0.46 -0.63 3.80
C ALA A 74 0.45 -2.16 3.84
N GLY A 75 -0.68 -2.78 4.20
CA GLY A 75 -0.84 -4.24 4.18
C GLY A 75 -0.67 -4.84 2.79
N ALA A 76 -1.31 -4.25 1.77
CA ALA A 76 -1.17 -4.71 0.39
C ALA A 76 0.28 -4.62 -0.12
N ARG A 77 1.01 -3.55 0.24
CA ARG A 77 2.45 -3.41 -0.09
C ARG A 77 3.31 -4.46 0.63
N ALA A 78 3.05 -4.69 1.92
CA ALA A 78 3.77 -5.72 2.68
C ALA A 78 3.56 -7.12 2.07
N LEU A 79 2.32 -7.46 1.68
CA LEU A 79 2.00 -8.73 1.03
C LEU A 79 2.72 -8.90 -0.31
N ARG A 80 2.76 -7.85 -1.16
CA ARG A 80 3.53 -7.88 -2.43
C ARG A 80 5.04 -8.02 -2.24
N GLY A 81 5.57 -7.60 -1.10
CA GLY A 81 6.99 -7.74 -0.77
C GLY A 81 7.38 -9.13 -0.25
N LEU A 82 6.41 -10.04 -0.07
CA LEU A 82 6.62 -11.44 0.32
C LEU A 82 6.58 -12.42 -0.88
N GLU A 83 6.09 -11.97 -2.04
CA GLU A 83 6.13 -12.68 -3.32
C GLU A 83 7.48 -12.49 -4.02
#